data_AF-A0A509L0E6-F1
#
_entry.id   AF-A0A509L0E6-F1
#
_cell.length_a   1.000
_cell.length_b   1.000
_cell.length_c   1.000
_cell.angle_alpha   90.00
_cell.angle_beta   90.00
_cell.angle_gamma   90.00
#
_symmetry.space_group_name_H-M   'P 1'
#
loop_
_entity.id
_entity.type
_entity.pdbx_description
1 polymer ?
#
loop_
_entity_poly.entity_id
_entity_poly.type
_entity_poly.pdbx_seq_one_letter_code
_entity_poly.pdbx_strand_id
1 'polypeptide(L)'
;MTPHSPSPDLVMLNGVIRTMDKHNQRSQAIAIKGKRIMAIGDNKVISAIADSSTERIDLEGRLVLPGMMDSHFHFYDWAMGRNQLELANETSLEQLLEKVNKAARTMPGGNWILGQGWNESDWSEHTMPDRSRLDAVAPNHPVALWRCDLHLVAVNSMALNLAGIGKDTRNPEDGVIEKNASGEPTGILRELAPNLIKAVIPEPDSEEILAAMRDGISHLH
;
A
#
# COMPACT_ATOMS: atom_id res chain seq x y z
N MET A 1 -24.48 -20.63 28.67
CA MET A 1 -23.03 -20.72 28.43
C MET A 1 -22.72 -22.19 28.17
N THR A 2 -22.34 -22.55 26.96
CA THR A 2 -21.97 -23.94 26.62
C THR A 2 -20.67 -24.30 27.37
N PRO A 3 -20.56 -25.48 27.98
CA PRO A 3 -19.34 -25.90 28.65
C PRO A 3 -18.23 -25.97 27.59
N HIS A 4 -17.13 -25.23 27.79
CA HIS A 4 -15.97 -25.38 26.93
C HIS A 4 -15.41 -26.79 27.15
N SER A 5 -15.41 -27.62 26.11
CA SER A 5 -14.72 -28.91 26.15
C SER A 5 -13.25 -28.66 26.51
N PRO A 6 -12.65 -29.43 27.44
CA PRO A 6 -11.27 -29.23 27.88
C PRO A 6 -10.23 -29.57 26.81
N SER A 7 -10.63 -30.26 25.74
CA SER A 7 -9.78 -30.64 24.60
C SER A 7 -9.56 -29.49 23.62
N PRO A 8 -8.41 -29.46 22.91
CA PRO A 8 -8.14 -28.48 21.86
C PRO A 8 -9.08 -28.65 20.67
N ASP A 9 -9.31 -27.55 19.94
CA ASP A 9 -10.07 -27.58 18.70
C ASP A 9 -9.20 -28.09 17.53
N LEU A 10 -7.90 -27.74 17.55
CA LEU A 10 -6.92 -28.13 16.54
C LEU A 10 -5.60 -28.54 17.21
N VAL A 11 -4.98 -29.60 16.72
CA VAL A 11 -3.56 -29.92 16.96
C VAL A 11 -2.80 -30.02 15.65
N MET A 12 -1.62 -29.39 15.60
CA MET A 12 -0.66 -29.54 14.52
C MET A 12 0.52 -30.33 15.05
N LEU A 13 0.81 -31.48 14.43
CA LEU A 13 1.80 -32.47 14.87
C LEU A 13 2.95 -32.56 13.88
N ASN A 14 4.05 -33.18 14.31
CA ASN A 14 5.18 -33.57 13.47
C ASN A 14 5.82 -32.37 12.73
N GLY A 15 5.93 -31.22 13.39
CA GLY A 15 6.56 -30.02 12.84
C GLY A 15 7.88 -29.66 13.50
N VAL A 16 8.47 -28.57 13.03
CA VAL A 16 9.52 -27.82 13.73
C VAL A 16 8.88 -26.54 14.24
N ILE A 17 8.54 -26.48 15.52
CA ILE A 17 7.87 -25.33 16.11
C ILE A 17 8.90 -24.39 16.73
N ARG A 18 8.95 -23.15 16.23
CA ARG A 18 9.81 -22.10 16.76
C ARG A 18 8.94 -21.05 17.44
N THR A 19 9.02 -20.98 18.77
CA THR A 19 8.17 -20.09 19.58
C THR A 19 8.71 -18.66 19.71
N MET A 20 9.99 -18.45 19.37
CA MET A 20 10.79 -17.26 19.73
C MET A 20 10.94 -17.03 21.24
N ASP A 21 10.49 -17.96 22.09
CA ASP A 21 10.79 -17.99 23.51
C ASP A 21 12.15 -18.65 23.75
N LYS A 22 13.07 -17.92 24.40
CA LYS A 22 14.40 -18.40 24.76
C LYS A 22 14.38 -19.66 25.63
N HIS A 23 13.29 -19.94 26.33
CA HIS A 23 13.14 -21.11 27.20
C HIS A 23 12.45 -22.31 26.51
N ASN A 24 11.82 -22.11 25.34
CA ASN A 24 11.10 -23.15 24.62
C ASN A 24 11.48 -23.17 23.14
N GLN A 25 12.75 -23.48 22.87
CA GLN A 25 13.34 -23.30 21.54
C GLN A 25 13.08 -24.45 20.57
N ARG A 26 12.64 -25.62 21.05
CA ARG A 26 12.47 -26.84 20.26
C ARG A 26 11.20 -27.55 20.70
N SER A 27 10.16 -27.46 19.89
CA SER A 27 8.91 -28.20 20.05
C SER A 27 8.49 -28.80 18.72
N GLN A 28 7.69 -29.86 18.77
CA GLN A 28 7.29 -30.63 17.58
C GLN A 28 5.81 -30.45 17.23
N ALA A 29 5.01 -29.98 18.19
CA ALA A 29 3.58 -29.88 18.06
C ALA A 29 3.00 -28.69 18.83
N ILE A 30 1.80 -28.28 18.43
CA ILE A 30 1.04 -27.19 19.01
C ILE A 30 -0.45 -27.54 19.06
N ALA A 31 -1.10 -27.19 20.18
CA ALA A 31 -2.54 -27.32 20.40
C ALA A 31 -3.18 -25.94 20.49
N ILE A 32 -4.33 -25.78 19.84
CA ILE A 32 -5.06 -24.50 19.74
C ILE A 32 -6.49 -24.70 20.25
N LYS A 33 -6.96 -23.74 21.04
CA LYS A 33 -8.35 -23.63 21.50
C LYS A 33 -8.88 -22.24 21.21
N GLY A 34 -9.92 -22.15 20.39
CA GLY A 34 -10.42 -20.90 19.86
C GLY A 34 -9.29 -20.09 19.21
N LYS A 35 -9.03 -18.90 19.74
CA LYS A 35 -8.00 -17.97 19.24
C LYS A 35 -6.71 -17.97 20.07
N ARG A 36 -6.48 -19.00 20.89
CA ARG A 36 -5.31 -19.08 21.78
C ARG A 36 -4.57 -20.40 21.62
N ILE A 37 -3.26 -20.32 21.77
CA ILE A 37 -2.42 -21.49 21.92
C ILE A 37 -2.69 -22.08 23.30
N MET A 38 -3.15 -23.33 23.33
CA MET A 38 -3.40 -24.08 24.57
C MET A 38 -2.12 -24.69 25.11
N ALA A 39 -1.32 -25.32 24.23
CA ALA A 39 -0.07 -25.97 24.61
C ALA A 39 0.89 -26.07 23.42
N ILE A 40 2.19 -26.11 23.70
CA ILE A 40 3.27 -26.36 22.74
C ILE A 40 4.20 -27.40 23.35
N GLY A 41 4.62 -28.41 22.59
CA GLY A 41 5.54 -29.43 23.10
C GLY A 41 5.81 -30.56 22.12
N ASP A 42 6.10 -31.74 22.66
CA ASP A 42 6.35 -32.95 21.88
C ASP A 42 5.07 -33.54 21.28
N ASN A 43 5.21 -34.26 20.17
CA ASN A 43 4.09 -34.92 19.49
C ASN A 43 3.23 -35.80 20.40
N LYS A 44 3.87 -36.55 21.31
CA LYS A 44 3.16 -37.45 22.24
C LYS A 44 2.31 -36.69 23.24
N VAL A 45 2.84 -35.59 23.78
CA VAL A 45 2.15 -34.77 24.79
C VAL A 45 0.93 -34.10 24.16
N ILE A 46 1.11 -33.48 23.00
CA ILE A 46 0.04 -32.78 22.30
C ILE A 46 -1.02 -33.75 21.76
N SER A 47 -0.62 -34.92 21.25
CA SER A 47 -1.58 -35.93 20.78
C SER A 47 -2.45 -36.51 21.91
N ALA A 48 -1.91 -36.59 23.13
CA ALA A 48 -2.60 -37.16 24.29
C ALA A 48 -3.74 -36.27 24.85
N ILE A 49 -3.68 -34.95 24.61
CA ILE A 49 -4.73 -34.02 25.05
C ILE A 49 -5.84 -33.82 24.00
N ALA A 50 -5.64 -34.31 22.78
CA ALA A 50 -6.61 -34.28 21.70
C ALA A 50 -7.62 -35.43 21.82
N ASP A 51 -8.89 -35.16 21.54
CA ASP A 51 -9.97 -36.17 21.55
C ASP A 51 -10.55 -36.41 20.14
N SER A 52 -11.71 -37.07 20.05
CA SER A 52 -12.38 -37.35 18.77
C SER A 52 -13.00 -36.12 18.10
N SER A 53 -13.13 -34.99 18.81
CA SER A 53 -13.63 -33.72 18.28
C SER A 53 -12.51 -32.77 17.84
N THR A 54 -11.25 -33.06 18.21
CA THR A 54 -10.07 -32.28 17.83
C THR A 54 -9.67 -32.53 16.37
N GLU A 55 -9.55 -31.47 15.59
CA GLU A 55 -8.95 -31.51 14.25
C GLU A 55 -7.44 -31.78 14.34
N ARG A 56 -6.90 -32.60 13.44
CA ARG A 56 -5.48 -33.01 13.44
C ARG A 56 -4.85 -32.69 12.11
N ILE A 57 -3.73 -31.95 12.15
CA ILE A 57 -2.90 -31.65 10.98
C ILE A 57 -1.51 -32.27 11.19
N ASP A 58 -1.04 -33.07 10.24
CA ASP A 58 0.36 -33.49 10.17
C ASP A 58 1.15 -32.44 9.39
N LEU A 59 2.17 -31.86 10.03
CA LEU A 59 3.03 -30.84 9.42
C LEU A 59 4.11 -31.45 8.53
N GLU A 60 4.33 -32.77 8.56
CA GLU A 60 5.33 -33.50 7.75
C GLU A 60 6.74 -32.90 7.84
N GLY A 61 7.14 -32.47 9.03
CA GLY A 61 8.44 -31.85 9.32
C GLY A 61 8.54 -30.36 8.98
N ARG A 62 7.46 -29.71 8.51
CA ARG A 62 7.47 -28.28 8.17
C ARG A 62 7.69 -27.38 9.40
N LEU A 63 8.24 -26.19 9.13
CA LEU A 63 8.50 -25.15 10.12
C LEU A 63 7.23 -24.34 10.42
N VAL A 64 6.94 -24.14 11.70
CA VAL A 64 5.93 -23.19 12.19
C VAL A 64 6.63 -22.05 12.94
N LEU A 65 6.31 -20.83 12.55
CA LEU A 65 6.77 -19.59 13.16
C LEU A 65 5.58 -18.80 13.72
N PRO A 66 5.80 -17.87 14.68
CA PRO A 66 4.79 -16.86 14.98
C PRO A 66 4.49 -16.07 13.70
N GLY A 67 3.24 -15.65 13.53
CA GLY A 67 2.88 -14.75 12.44
C GLY A 67 3.76 -13.49 12.47
N MET A 68 4.15 -13.01 11.30
CA MET A 68 4.91 -11.76 11.20
C MET A 68 4.05 -10.61 11.74
N MET A 69 4.68 -9.68 12.45
CA MET A 69 4.02 -8.50 13.01
C MET A 69 4.83 -7.27 12.62
N ASP A 70 4.23 -6.43 11.80
CA ASP A 70 4.75 -5.10 11.53
C ASP A 70 4.26 -4.15 12.64
N SER A 71 5.20 -3.59 13.40
CA SER A 71 4.90 -2.69 14.52
C SER A 71 4.68 -1.23 14.08
N HIS A 72 5.03 -0.88 12.85
CA HIS A 72 4.91 0.49 12.36
C HIS A 72 4.69 0.51 10.85
N PHE A 73 3.41 0.55 10.47
CA PHE A 73 3.00 0.60 9.07
C PHE A 73 1.88 1.63 8.88
N HIS A 74 2.01 2.45 7.84
CA HIS A 74 0.97 3.38 7.38
C HIS A 74 -0.09 2.61 6.58
N PHE A 75 -0.84 1.72 7.25
CA PHE A 75 -1.79 0.83 6.59
C PHE A 75 -2.85 1.58 5.80
N TYR A 76 -3.35 2.70 6.33
CA TYR A 76 -4.34 3.53 5.66
C TYR A 76 -3.82 4.05 4.30
N ASP A 77 -2.69 4.74 4.33
CA ASP A 77 -2.09 5.36 3.14
C ASP A 77 -1.72 4.30 2.09
N TRP A 78 -1.15 3.17 2.54
CA TRP A 78 -0.83 2.06 1.64
C TRP A 78 -2.08 1.46 1.00
N ALA A 79 -3.11 1.15 1.79
CA ALA A 79 -4.34 0.56 1.27
C ALA A 79 -5.05 1.48 0.28
N MET A 80 -5.10 2.79 0.57
CA MET A 80 -5.63 3.79 -0.36
C MET A 80 -4.77 3.92 -1.62
N GLY A 81 -3.45 3.90 -1.49
CA GLY A 81 -2.50 3.98 -2.59
C GLY A 81 -2.61 2.83 -3.60
N ARG A 82 -3.05 1.64 -3.15
CA ARG A 82 -3.26 0.48 -4.02
C ARG A 82 -4.34 0.67 -5.08
N ASN A 83 -5.27 1.61 -4.88
CA ASN A 83 -6.29 1.96 -5.87
C ASN A 83 -5.80 2.99 -6.89
N GLN A 84 -4.56 3.46 -6.76
CA GLN A 84 -3.94 4.44 -7.65
C GLN A 84 -3.05 3.76 -8.69
N LEU A 85 -2.51 4.52 -9.63
CA LEU A 85 -1.52 4.00 -10.56
C LEU A 85 -0.21 3.68 -9.83
N GLU A 86 0.16 2.41 -9.82
CA GLU A 86 1.48 1.94 -9.36
C GLU A 86 2.54 2.29 -10.40
N LEU A 87 3.42 3.26 -10.15
CA LEU A 87 4.36 3.79 -11.15
C LEU A 87 5.83 3.39 -10.91
N ALA A 88 6.09 2.49 -9.96
CA ALA A 88 7.46 2.10 -9.58
C ALA A 88 8.15 1.16 -10.59
N ASN A 89 7.40 0.56 -11.52
CA ASN A 89 7.95 -0.43 -12.48
C ASN A 89 8.24 0.18 -13.86
N GLU A 90 7.87 1.44 -14.05
CA GLU A 90 7.96 2.18 -15.28
C GLU A 90 9.40 2.63 -15.48
N THR A 91 9.98 2.31 -16.63
CA THR A 91 11.39 2.57 -16.93
C THR A 91 11.60 3.72 -17.91
N SER A 92 10.53 4.38 -18.34
CA SER A 92 10.59 5.57 -19.19
C SER A 92 9.36 6.46 -19.03
N LEU A 93 9.50 7.71 -19.47
CA LEU A 93 8.42 8.69 -19.51
C LEU A 93 7.25 8.18 -20.37
N GLU A 94 7.52 7.55 -21.50
CA GLU A 94 6.51 7.03 -22.43
C GLU A 94 5.64 5.96 -21.77
N GLN A 95 6.24 5.06 -21.00
CA GLN A 95 5.50 4.01 -20.28
C GLN A 95 4.57 4.62 -19.23
N LEU A 96 5.08 5.60 -18.47
CA LEU A 96 4.26 6.35 -17.51
C LEU A 96 3.10 7.05 -18.21
N LEU A 97 3.37 7.78 -19.29
CA LEU A 97 2.34 8.52 -20.03
C LEU A 97 1.29 7.59 -20.65
N GLU A 98 1.69 6.42 -21.15
CA GLU A 98 0.74 5.44 -21.68
C GLU A 98 -0.16 4.86 -20.58
N LYS A 99 0.38 4.66 -19.37
CA LYS A 99 -0.42 4.21 -18.22
C LYS A 99 -1.45 5.26 -17.79
N VAL A 100 -1.06 6.53 -17.78
CA VAL A 100 -1.97 7.67 -17.54
C VAL A 100 -3.03 7.76 -18.64
N ASN A 101 -2.65 7.67 -19.91
CA ASN A 101 -3.57 7.66 -21.06
C ASN A 101 -4.60 6.53 -20.95
N LYS A 102 -4.15 5.32 -20.60
CA LYS A 102 -5.04 4.18 -20.40
C LYS A 102 -6.04 4.43 -19.28
N ALA A 103 -5.60 4.98 -18.14
CA ALA A 103 -6.50 5.34 -17.04
C ALA A 103 -7.54 6.37 -17.50
N ALA A 104 -7.10 7.45 -18.15
CA ALA A 104 -7.96 8.52 -18.66
C ALA A 104 -9.05 8.04 -19.62
N ARG A 105 -8.78 6.99 -20.41
CA ARG A 105 -9.78 6.41 -21.35
C ARG A 105 -10.86 5.57 -20.67
N THR A 106 -10.60 5.11 -19.45
CA THR A 106 -11.49 4.18 -18.72
C THR A 106 -12.29 4.84 -17.62
N MET A 107 -11.81 5.99 -17.12
CA MET A 107 -12.45 6.73 -16.04
C MET A 107 -13.47 7.76 -16.56
N PRO A 108 -14.54 8.04 -15.80
CA PRO A 108 -15.39 9.20 -16.07
C PRO A 108 -14.59 10.51 -16.02
N GLY A 109 -14.83 11.39 -16.98
CA GLY A 109 -14.18 12.71 -17.06
C GLY A 109 -14.36 13.52 -15.76
N GLY A 110 -13.31 14.23 -15.36
CA GLY A 110 -13.25 15.02 -14.12
C GLY A 110 -12.74 14.24 -12.91
N ASN A 111 -12.74 12.90 -12.94
CA ASN A 111 -12.17 12.09 -11.86
C ASN A 111 -10.64 12.18 -11.85
N TRP A 112 -10.06 12.23 -10.65
CA TRP A 112 -8.62 12.31 -10.44
C TRP A 112 -7.90 11.04 -10.87
N ILE A 113 -6.83 11.20 -11.66
CA ILE A 113 -5.85 10.15 -11.91
C ILE A 113 -4.70 10.37 -10.95
N LEU A 114 -4.63 9.51 -9.93
CA LEU A 114 -3.58 9.52 -8.93
C LEU A 114 -2.59 8.39 -9.20
N GLY A 115 -1.33 8.59 -8.85
CA GLY A 115 -0.32 7.55 -8.93
C GLY A 115 0.93 7.89 -8.12
N GLN A 116 1.76 6.88 -7.86
CA GLN A 116 2.97 7.05 -7.07
C GLN A 116 4.06 6.08 -7.54
N GLY A 117 5.32 6.47 -7.35
CA GLY A 117 6.44 5.52 -7.34
C GLY A 117 7.43 5.70 -8.49
N TRP A 118 7.09 6.55 -9.46
CA TRP A 118 7.99 6.81 -10.59
C TRP A 118 9.30 7.45 -10.12
N ASN A 119 10.37 7.17 -10.85
CA ASN A 119 11.69 7.75 -10.61
C ASN A 119 12.41 7.98 -11.93
N GLU A 120 12.40 9.21 -12.42
CA GLU A 120 13.11 9.62 -13.63
C GLU A 120 14.63 9.45 -13.52
N SER A 121 15.19 9.40 -12.31
CA SER A 121 16.62 9.11 -12.12
C SER A 121 17.00 7.70 -12.57
N ASP A 122 16.03 6.78 -12.68
CA ASP A 122 16.25 5.42 -13.18
C ASP A 122 16.01 5.30 -14.70
N TRP A 123 15.52 6.37 -15.35
CA TRP A 123 15.20 6.39 -16.78
C TRP A 123 16.36 6.94 -17.60
N SER A 124 16.54 6.43 -18.83
CA SER A 124 17.63 6.86 -19.71
C SER A 124 17.60 8.35 -20.08
N GLU A 125 16.41 8.94 -20.18
CA GLU A 125 16.23 10.35 -20.59
C GLU A 125 16.17 11.32 -19.41
N HIS A 126 16.07 10.83 -18.16
CA HIS A 126 15.92 11.64 -16.95
C HIS A 126 14.88 12.77 -17.03
N THR A 127 13.84 12.57 -17.85
CA THR A 127 12.86 13.59 -18.16
C THR A 127 11.59 13.38 -17.34
N MET A 128 11.18 14.40 -16.59
CA MET A 128 9.98 14.36 -15.75
C MET A 128 8.69 14.49 -16.58
N PRO A 129 7.57 13.92 -16.12
CA PRO A 129 6.26 14.06 -16.76
C PRO A 129 5.65 15.45 -16.46
N ASP A 130 6.13 16.48 -17.14
CA ASP A 130 5.62 17.85 -16.94
C ASP A 130 4.15 18.02 -17.34
N ARG A 131 3.60 19.18 -16.97
CA ARG A 131 2.22 19.58 -17.21
C ARG A 131 1.78 19.36 -18.65
N SER A 132 2.60 19.76 -19.62
CA SER A 132 2.22 19.75 -21.03
C SER A 132 2.05 18.33 -21.56
N ARG A 133 2.89 17.39 -21.10
CA ARG A 133 2.81 15.98 -21.45
C ARG A 133 1.61 15.31 -20.81
N LEU A 134 1.35 15.62 -19.53
CA LEU A 134 0.19 15.09 -18.81
C LEU A 134 -1.13 15.62 -19.40
N ASP A 135 -1.19 16.89 -19.78
CA ASP A 135 -2.35 17.49 -20.47
C ASP A 135 -2.66 16.77 -21.79
N ALA A 136 -1.63 16.36 -22.54
CA ALA A 136 -1.80 15.68 -23.82
C ALA A 136 -2.43 14.28 -23.68
N VAL A 137 -2.13 13.55 -22.61
CA VAL A 137 -2.61 12.18 -22.39
C VAL A 137 -3.87 12.08 -21.53
N ALA A 138 -4.16 13.10 -20.72
CA ALA A 138 -5.32 13.13 -19.82
C ALA A 138 -6.01 14.52 -19.82
N PRO A 139 -6.51 15.02 -20.97
CA PRO A 139 -7.00 16.39 -21.10
C PRO A 139 -8.27 16.68 -20.28
N ASN A 140 -9.02 15.63 -19.92
CA ASN A 140 -10.32 15.75 -19.23
C ASN A 140 -10.25 15.32 -17.75
N HIS A 141 -9.06 15.13 -17.19
CA HIS A 141 -8.88 14.65 -15.83
C HIS A 141 -7.80 15.47 -15.10
N PRO A 142 -7.98 15.79 -13.81
CA PRO A 142 -6.86 16.24 -13.00
C PRO A 142 -5.92 15.06 -12.73
N VAL A 143 -4.61 15.30 -12.84
CA VAL A 143 -3.58 14.27 -12.66
C VAL A 143 -2.60 14.71 -11.57
N ALA A 144 -2.27 13.81 -10.65
CA ALA A 144 -1.20 13.99 -9.67
C ALA A 144 -0.40 12.70 -9.45
N LEU A 145 0.90 12.75 -9.79
CA LEU A 145 1.79 11.60 -9.75
C LEU A 145 2.97 11.86 -8.81
N TRP A 146 2.99 11.21 -7.65
CA TRP A 146 4.09 11.33 -6.69
C TRP A 146 5.31 10.52 -7.14
N ARG A 147 6.48 11.14 -7.00
CA ARG A 147 7.76 10.47 -7.19
C ARG A 147 7.97 9.43 -6.08
N CYS A 148 8.87 8.48 -6.30
CA CYS A 148 9.22 7.42 -5.34
C CYS A 148 9.59 7.92 -3.93
N ASP A 149 10.15 9.13 -3.81
CA ASP A 149 10.58 9.72 -2.55
C ASP A 149 9.47 10.51 -1.82
N LEU A 150 8.31 10.70 -2.45
CA LEU A 150 7.20 11.54 -1.97
C LEU A 150 7.53 13.04 -1.78
N HIS A 151 8.73 13.49 -2.15
CA HIS A 151 9.17 14.89 -2.06
C HIS A 151 8.82 15.70 -3.31
N LEU A 152 8.30 15.06 -4.35
CA LEU A 152 7.87 15.72 -5.58
C LEU A 152 6.56 15.13 -6.10
N VAL A 153 5.71 16.00 -6.64
CA VAL A 153 4.54 15.60 -7.43
C VAL A 153 4.59 16.26 -8.81
N ALA A 154 4.26 15.48 -9.83
CA ALA A 154 3.99 15.97 -11.18
C ALA A 154 2.49 16.07 -11.42
N VAL A 155 2.03 17.23 -11.88
CA VAL A 155 0.61 17.54 -12.08
C VAL A 155 0.34 18.21 -13.42
N ASN A 156 -0.89 18.04 -13.91
CA ASN A 156 -1.33 18.67 -15.15
C ASN A 156 -2.00 20.04 -14.93
N SER A 157 -2.45 20.69 -16.01
CA SER A 157 -3.06 22.03 -15.93
C SER A 157 -4.35 22.03 -15.13
N MET A 158 -5.16 20.96 -15.24
CA MET A 158 -6.42 20.88 -14.51
C MET A 158 -6.20 20.80 -13.00
N ALA A 159 -5.23 20.01 -12.53
CA ALA A 159 -4.88 19.93 -11.11
C ALA A 159 -4.33 21.27 -10.56
N LEU A 160 -3.49 21.96 -11.33
CA LEU A 160 -3.00 23.31 -10.96
C LEU A 160 -4.13 24.31 -10.85
N ASN A 161 -5.07 24.31 -11.81
CA ASN A 161 -6.22 25.20 -11.81
C ASN A 161 -7.14 24.96 -10.61
N LEU A 162 -7.40 23.69 -10.26
CA LEU A 162 -8.17 23.34 -9.06
C LEU A 162 -7.49 23.84 -7.79
N ALA A 163 -6.16 23.78 -7.73
CA ALA A 163 -5.36 24.29 -6.61
C ALA A 163 -5.16 25.83 -6.62
N GLY A 164 -5.68 26.55 -7.64
CA GLY A 164 -5.47 27.99 -7.78
C GLY A 164 -4.00 28.38 -8.02
N ILE A 165 -3.20 27.47 -8.60
CA ILE A 165 -1.78 27.68 -8.88
C ILE A 165 -1.60 28.25 -10.28
N GLY A 166 -1.00 29.43 -10.36
CA GLY A 166 -0.66 30.11 -11.61
C GLY A 166 0.67 30.86 -11.52
N LYS A 167 0.93 31.69 -12.52
CA LYS A 167 2.19 32.45 -12.66
C LYS A 167 2.52 33.32 -11.44
N ASP A 168 1.53 33.92 -10.81
CA ASP A 168 1.72 34.82 -9.67
C ASP A 168 1.68 34.10 -8.31
N THR A 169 1.39 32.80 -8.29
CA THR A 169 1.37 32.01 -7.05
C THR A 169 2.77 31.94 -6.46
N ARG A 170 2.91 32.36 -5.21
CA ARG A 170 4.18 32.30 -4.48
C ARG A 170 4.45 30.86 -4.03
N ASN A 171 5.73 30.54 -3.91
CA ASN A 171 6.16 29.32 -3.25
C ASN A 171 5.66 29.31 -1.80
N PRO A 172 5.16 28.17 -1.28
CA PRO A 172 4.92 28.03 0.16
C PRO A 172 6.25 27.99 0.92
N GLU A 173 6.17 28.13 2.24
CA GLU A 173 7.32 27.88 3.12
C GLU A 173 7.85 26.45 2.90
N ASP A 174 9.16 26.32 2.73
CA ASP A 174 9.85 25.05 2.42
C ASP A 174 9.26 24.26 1.24
N GLY A 175 8.71 24.94 0.24
CA GLY A 175 8.21 24.30 -0.98
C GLY A 175 8.53 25.09 -2.23
N VAL A 176 8.60 24.41 -3.36
CA VAL A 176 8.88 25.05 -4.66
C VAL A 176 7.83 24.65 -5.68
N ILE A 177 7.19 25.65 -6.28
CA ILE A 177 6.41 25.49 -7.50
C ILE A 177 7.37 25.80 -8.66
N GLU A 178 7.78 24.77 -9.39
CA GLU A 178 8.71 24.96 -10.49
C GLU A 178 8.03 25.74 -11.63
N LYS A 179 8.72 26.75 -12.14
CA LYS A 179 8.23 27.64 -13.19
C LYS A 179 9.23 27.69 -14.33
N ASN A 180 8.72 27.76 -15.54
CA ASN A 180 9.55 27.91 -16.74
C ASN A 180 10.05 29.37 -16.90
N ALA A 181 10.79 29.65 -17.98
CA ALA A 181 11.33 30.98 -18.27
C ALA A 181 10.26 32.09 -18.43
N SER A 182 9.01 31.75 -18.77
CA SER A 182 7.90 32.72 -18.85
C SER A 182 7.18 32.93 -17.51
N GLY A 183 7.59 32.22 -16.46
CA GLY A 183 6.98 32.24 -15.13
C GLY A 183 5.76 31.32 -14.99
N GLU A 184 5.44 30.52 -16.00
CA GLU A 184 4.32 29.58 -15.95
C GLU A 184 4.71 28.33 -15.15
N PRO A 185 3.84 27.82 -14.25
CA PRO A 185 4.09 26.57 -13.56
C PRO A 185 4.31 25.41 -14.55
N THR A 186 5.38 24.63 -14.33
CA THR A 186 5.70 23.46 -15.16
C THR A 186 4.88 22.23 -14.80
N GLY A 187 4.16 22.26 -13.67
CA GLY A 187 3.49 21.10 -13.10
C GLY A 187 4.37 20.28 -12.16
N ILE A 188 5.62 20.68 -11.93
CA ILE A 188 6.50 20.04 -10.95
C ILE A 188 6.49 20.82 -9.64
N LEU A 189 6.06 20.18 -8.55
CA LEU A 189 6.00 20.78 -7.21
C LEU A 189 6.88 19.96 -6.26
N ARG A 190 7.73 20.63 -5.48
CA ARG A 190 8.74 20.02 -4.60
C ARG A 190 8.54 20.39 -3.13
N GLU A 191 9.02 19.49 -2.27
CA GLU A 191 9.05 19.60 -0.81
C GLU A 191 7.66 19.78 -0.22
N LEU A 192 7.32 20.95 0.36
CA LEU A 192 5.98 21.19 0.91
C LEU A 192 4.95 21.69 -0.13
N ALA A 193 5.36 22.03 -1.35
CA ALA A 193 4.43 22.46 -2.40
C ALA A 193 3.38 21.40 -2.83
N PRO A 194 3.67 20.09 -2.88
CA PRO A 194 2.66 19.04 -3.11
C PRO A 194 1.44 19.11 -2.17
N ASN A 195 1.56 19.71 -0.98
CA ASN A 195 0.42 19.87 -0.06
C ASN A 195 -0.68 20.78 -0.63
N LEU A 196 -0.34 21.73 -1.51
CA LEU A 196 -1.32 22.56 -2.22
C LEU A 196 -2.21 21.73 -3.15
N ILE A 197 -1.65 20.66 -3.73
CA ILE A 197 -2.39 19.73 -4.59
C ILE A 197 -3.22 18.78 -3.73
N LYS A 198 -2.63 18.22 -2.66
CA LYS A 198 -3.35 17.34 -1.73
C LYS A 198 -4.62 18.00 -1.19
N ALA A 199 -4.57 19.29 -0.88
CA ALA A 199 -5.70 20.05 -0.33
C ALA A 199 -6.93 20.16 -1.27
N VAL A 200 -6.78 19.88 -2.57
CA VAL A 200 -7.88 19.95 -3.55
C VAL A 200 -8.25 18.59 -4.13
N ILE A 201 -7.59 17.52 -3.70
CA ILE A 201 -8.02 16.16 -3.99
C ILE A 201 -9.21 15.85 -3.07
N PRO A 202 -10.34 15.37 -3.62
CA PRO A 202 -11.48 14.97 -2.80
C PRO A 202 -11.06 13.89 -1.79
N GLU A 203 -11.48 14.08 -0.54
CA GLU A 203 -11.35 13.04 0.48
C GLU A 203 -12.22 11.83 0.08
N PRO A 204 -11.69 10.60 0.23
CA PRO A 204 -12.47 9.40 -0.05
C PRO A 204 -13.63 9.27 0.93
N ASP A 205 -14.75 8.72 0.46
CA ASP A 205 -15.87 8.46 1.34
C ASP A 205 -15.63 7.22 2.23
N SER A 206 -16.53 7.01 3.20
CA SER A 206 -16.39 5.90 4.15
C SER A 206 -16.49 4.52 3.49
N GLU A 207 -17.23 4.39 2.38
CA GLU A 207 -17.35 3.12 1.66
C GLU A 207 -16.06 2.82 0.89
N GLU A 208 -15.48 3.82 0.23
CA GLU A 208 -14.18 3.73 -0.45
C GLU A 208 -13.07 3.35 0.54
N ILE A 209 -13.01 4.01 1.69
CA ILE A 209 -12.04 3.68 2.76
C ILE A 209 -12.24 2.23 3.22
N LEU A 210 -13.46 1.81 3.52
CA LEU A 210 -13.73 0.44 3.99
C LEU A 210 -13.38 -0.61 2.93
N ALA A 211 -13.64 -0.33 1.66
CA ALA A 211 -13.26 -1.20 0.55
C ALA A 211 -11.74 -1.33 0.45
N ALA A 212 -11.01 -0.21 0.49
CA ALA A 212 -9.56 -0.18 0.46
C ALA A 212 -8.94 -0.93 1.65
N MET A 213 -9.44 -0.71 2.87
CA MET A 213 -8.94 -1.42 4.07
C MET A 213 -9.16 -2.93 3.97
N ARG A 214 -10.32 -3.38 3.44
CA ARG A 214 -10.60 -4.81 3.26
C ARG A 214 -9.69 -5.44 2.21
N ASP A 215 -9.49 -4.76 1.07
CA ASP A 215 -8.53 -5.20 0.06
C ASP A 215 -7.13 -5.32 0.68
N GLY A 216 -6.68 -4.27 1.38
CA GLY A 216 -5.38 -4.26 2.04
C GLY A 216 -5.17 -5.42 3.01
N ILE A 217 -6.18 -5.75 3.84
CA ILE A 217 -6.10 -6.88 4.78
C ILE A 217 -5.87 -8.20 4.03
N SER A 218 -6.57 -8.42 2.90
CA SER A 218 -6.46 -9.66 2.12
C SER A 218 -5.08 -9.85 1.45
N HIS A 219 -4.27 -8.80 1.35
CA HIS A 219 -2.93 -8.85 0.77
C HIS A 219 -1.82 -9.06 1.81
N LEU A 220 -2.14 -8.89 3.10
CA LEU A 220 -1.19 -9.06 4.21
C LEU A 220 -1.44 -10.37 4.99
N HIS A 221 -2.45 -11.16 4.59
CA HIS A 221 -2.89 -12.38 5.24
C HIS A 221 -2.83 -13.59 4.31
#